data_AF-A0AAV0RA19-F1
#
_entry.id   AF-A0AAV0RA19-F1
#
_cell.length_a   1.000
_cell.length_b   1.000
_cell.length_c   1.000
_cell.angle_alpha   90.00
_cell.angle_beta   90.00
_cell.angle_gamma   90.00
#
_symmetry.space_group_name_H-M   'P 1'
#
loop_
_entity.id
_entity.type
_entity.pdbx_description
1 polymer ?
#
loop_
_entity_poly.entity_id
_entity_poly.type
_entity_poly.pdbx_seq_one_letter_code
_entity_poly.pdbx_strand_id
1 'polypeptide(L)'
;VVGKEVFRVLKDEWGAGFQSFISEKVVAVAGDVSSEDLGIVDLHLKEEILKEADLVLNFAAITKFDERYDVTLGTNTSGALHVLNFSKKCAKIKLLVHVSTAYVCGEAPGILMEKPLNLGKAARGRSNVVEVWNGENELVANRLHQLHSQNLTDKEITSAMQNLGLERAHYYGWPNTYTFTKAMAEMVMVESKGDLPLVIIRPTMVTSTLKDPFPGWLEGVR
;
A
#
# COMPACT_ATOMS: atom_id res chain seq x y z
N VAL A 1 3.19 4.05 -19.58
CA VAL A 1 3.82 4.83 -18.49
C VAL A 1 4.66 5.99 -19.02
N VAL A 2 5.66 5.77 -19.88
CA VAL A 2 6.57 6.83 -20.40
C VAL A 2 5.94 7.92 -21.29
N GLY A 3 4.66 7.81 -21.61
CA GLY A 3 3.92 8.84 -22.36
C GLY A 3 3.57 10.09 -21.56
N LYS A 4 3.66 10.03 -20.22
CA LYS A 4 3.22 11.12 -19.31
C LYS A 4 4.14 12.34 -19.38
N GLU A 5 3.58 13.51 -19.05
CA GLU A 5 4.28 14.80 -19.14
C GLU A 5 5.48 14.89 -18.19
N VAL A 6 5.47 14.13 -17.08
CA VAL A 6 6.63 14.04 -16.17
C VAL A 6 7.91 13.59 -16.88
N PHE A 7 7.78 12.77 -17.93
CA PHE A 7 8.90 12.32 -18.74
C PHE A 7 9.33 13.34 -19.80
N ARG A 8 8.67 14.50 -19.94
CA ARG A 8 9.04 15.55 -20.91
C ARG A 8 10.48 15.98 -20.72
N VAL A 9 10.90 16.25 -19.48
CA VAL A 9 12.27 16.69 -19.18
C VAL A 9 13.29 15.66 -19.68
N LEU A 10 13.06 14.38 -19.41
CA LEU A 10 13.92 13.30 -19.90
C LEU A 10 13.86 13.14 -21.42
N LYS A 11 12.72 13.37 -22.07
CA LYS A 11 12.62 13.33 -23.53
C LYS A 11 13.36 14.50 -24.18
N ASP A 12 13.27 15.68 -23.60
CA ASP A 12 13.96 16.88 -24.10
C ASP A 12 15.49 16.72 -23.95
N GLU A 13 15.93 16.12 -22.84
CA GLU A 13 17.35 15.85 -22.57
C GLU A 13 17.92 14.75 -23.48
N TRP A 14 17.21 13.63 -23.65
CA TRP A 14 17.73 12.45 -24.34
C TRP A 14 17.34 12.37 -25.82
N GLY A 15 16.36 13.17 -26.27
CA GLY A 15 15.89 13.21 -27.65
C GLY A 15 15.60 11.81 -28.22
N ALA A 16 16.22 11.49 -29.35
CA ALA A 16 16.08 10.18 -30.01
C ALA A 16 16.59 8.99 -29.16
N GLY A 17 17.50 9.24 -28.20
CA GLY A 17 18.07 8.22 -27.30
C GLY A 17 17.17 7.84 -26.12
N PHE A 18 16.06 8.56 -25.89
CA PHE A 18 15.19 8.36 -24.72
C PHE A 18 14.69 6.92 -24.57
N GLN A 19 14.31 6.25 -25.67
CA GLN A 19 13.79 4.88 -25.60
C GLN A 19 14.86 3.88 -25.17
N SER A 20 16.09 4.00 -25.70
CA SER A 20 17.22 3.15 -25.28
C SER A 20 17.50 3.33 -23.79
N PHE A 21 17.62 4.60 -23.37
CA PHE A 21 17.87 4.95 -21.97
C PHE A 21 16.84 4.33 -21.01
N ILE A 22 15.54 4.44 -21.32
CA ILE A 22 14.50 3.83 -20.49
C ILE A 22 14.62 2.30 -20.48
N SER A 23 14.81 1.67 -21.64
CA SER A 23 14.87 0.21 -21.74
C SER A 23 16.05 -0.40 -20.98
N GLU A 24 17.13 0.35 -20.81
CA GLU A 24 18.30 -0.05 -20.02
C GLU A 24 18.10 0.11 -18.50
N LYS A 25 17.10 0.89 -18.06
CA LYS A 25 16.91 1.27 -16.65
C LYS A 25 15.61 0.76 -16.04
N VAL A 26 14.59 0.49 -16.86
CA VAL A 26 13.23 0.22 -16.40
C VAL A 26 12.73 -1.08 -17.02
N VAL A 27 12.48 -2.07 -16.17
CA VAL A 27 11.79 -3.30 -16.53
C VAL A 27 10.39 -3.26 -15.95
N ALA A 28 9.37 -3.34 -16.80
CA ALA A 28 7.99 -3.42 -16.36
C ALA A 28 7.65 -4.87 -16.00
N VAL A 29 7.17 -5.08 -14.78
CA VAL A 29 6.78 -6.39 -14.26
C VAL A 29 5.27 -6.39 -14.09
N ALA A 30 4.57 -7.31 -14.75
CA ALA A 30 3.14 -7.52 -14.51
C ALA A 30 2.94 -8.26 -13.18
N GLY A 31 2.04 -7.75 -12.34
CA GLY A 31 1.75 -8.32 -11.03
C GLY A 31 0.65 -7.57 -10.29
N ASP A 32 0.27 -8.10 -9.13
CA ASP A 32 -0.71 -7.55 -8.20
C ASP A 32 -0.22 -7.77 -6.77
N VAL A 33 -0.02 -6.68 -6.04
CA VAL A 33 0.47 -6.74 -4.66
C VAL A 33 -0.51 -7.44 -3.72
N SER A 34 -1.81 -7.47 -4.04
CA SER A 34 -2.81 -8.19 -3.26
C SER A 34 -2.64 -9.71 -3.30
N SER A 35 -1.79 -10.22 -4.20
CA SER A 35 -1.47 -11.64 -4.36
C SER A 35 -0.11 -12.00 -3.74
N GLU A 36 0.03 -13.25 -3.32
CA GLU A 36 1.33 -13.81 -2.92
C GLU A 36 2.35 -13.68 -4.07
N ASP A 37 3.63 -13.57 -3.72
CA ASP A 37 4.73 -13.33 -4.68
C ASP A 37 4.45 -12.16 -5.65
N LEU A 38 3.64 -11.19 -5.19
CA LEU A 38 3.24 -10.00 -5.94
C LEU A 38 2.50 -10.31 -7.25
N GLY A 39 1.91 -11.51 -7.36
CA GLY A 39 1.22 -11.95 -8.58
C GLY A 39 2.11 -12.03 -9.81
N ILE A 40 3.44 -12.08 -9.66
CA ILE A 40 4.38 -12.12 -10.77
C ILE A 40 4.33 -13.51 -11.40
N VAL A 41 3.78 -13.58 -12.61
CA VAL A 41 3.64 -14.83 -13.38
C VAL A 41 4.91 -15.22 -14.14
N ASP A 42 5.75 -14.24 -14.49
CA ASP A 42 7.03 -14.48 -15.15
C ASP A 42 8.06 -15.00 -14.13
N LEU A 43 8.28 -16.31 -14.15
CA LEU A 43 9.18 -16.97 -13.21
C LEU A 43 10.64 -16.55 -13.38
N HIS A 44 11.08 -16.29 -14.62
CA HIS A 44 12.46 -15.90 -14.88
C HIS A 44 12.72 -14.51 -14.31
N LEU A 45 11.83 -13.56 -14.59
CA LEU A 45 11.92 -12.21 -14.06
C LEU A 45 11.78 -12.19 -12.54
N LYS A 46 10.90 -13.03 -11.98
CA LYS A 46 10.78 -13.19 -10.51
C LYS A 46 12.10 -13.65 -9.89
N GLU A 47 12.74 -14.67 -10.45
CA GLU A 47 14.04 -15.17 -9.96
C GLU A 47 15.14 -14.11 -10.06
N GLU A 48 15.17 -13.34 -11.15
CA GLU A 48 16.13 -12.25 -11.31
C GLU A 48 15.96 -11.18 -10.23
N ILE A 49 14.71 -10.75 -9.96
CA ILE A 49 14.42 -9.77 -8.89
C ILE A 49 14.84 -10.33 -7.52
N LEU A 50 14.52 -11.60 -7.22
CA LEU A 50 14.90 -12.23 -5.97
C LEU A 50 16.43 -12.31 -5.80
N LYS A 51 17.18 -12.45 -6.90
CA LYS A 51 18.64 -12.54 -6.85
C LYS A 51 19.32 -11.17 -6.77
N GLU A 52 18.79 -10.17 -7.46
CA GLU A 52 19.50 -8.92 -7.75
C GLU A 52 18.97 -7.70 -6.99
N ALA A 53 17.74 -7.73 -6.43
CA ALA A 53 17.18 -6.56 -5.75
C ALA A 53 17.91 -6.23 -4.43
N ASP A 54 18.51 -5.03 -4.38
CA ASP A 54 19.13 -4.46 -3.17
C ASP A 54 18.14 -3.65 -2.31
N LEU A 55 17.14 -3.03 -2.94
CA LEU A 55 16.19 -2.10 -2.31
C LEU A 55 14.79 -2.34 -2.86
N VAL A 56 13.80 -2.35 -1.97
CA VAL A 56 12.38 -2.33 -2.35
C VAL A 56 11.74 -1.05 -1.84
N LEU A 57 11.08 -0.33 -2.75
CA LEU A 57 10.31 0.87 -2.42
C LEU A 57 8.82 0.57 -2.67
N ASN A 58 8.05 0.38 -1.60
CA ASN A 58 6.64 0.07 -1.68
C ASN A 58 5.79 1.34 -1.67
N PHE A 59 5.31 1.74 -2.85
CA PHE A 59 4.35 2.82 -3.06
C PHE A 59 2.92 2.32 -3.32
N ALA A 60 2.72 1.00 -3.44
CA ALA A 60 1.44 0.45 -3.86
C ALA A 60 0.38 0.65 -2.77
N ALA A 61 -0.69 1.36 -3.12
CA ALA A 61 -1.86 1.54 -2.28
C ALA A 61 -3.06 2.03 -3.11
N ILE A 62 -4.25 1.69 -2.68
CA ILE A 62 -5.48 2.39 -3.06
C ILE A 62 -5.64 3.58 -2.12
N THR A 63 -5.68 4.77 -2.69
CA THR A 63 -5.80 6.06 -1.98
C THR A 63 -7.23 6.60 -1.92
N LYS A 64 -8.20 5.84 -2.45
CA LYS A 64 -9.60 6.23 -2.48
C LYS A 64 -10.26 5.98 -1.11
N PHE A 65 -10.88 7.00 -0.53
CA PHE A 65 -11.43 6.91 0.84
C PHE A 65 -12.73 6.08 0.93
N ASP A 66 -13.46 5.98 -0.18
CA ASP A 66 -14.70 5.24 -0.32
C ASP A 66 -14.50 3.96 -1.14
N GLU A 67 -13.34 3.30 -1.09
CA GLU A 67 -13.18 2.00 -1.74
C GLU A 67 -13.74 0.87 -0.86
N ARG A 68 -14.15 -0.22 -1.51
CA ARG A 68 -14.53 -1.48 -0.86
C ARG A 68 -13.50 -1.94 0.17
N TYR A 69 -13.98 -2.37 1.33
CA TYR A 69 -13.09 -2.78 2.41
C TYR A 69 -12.26 -4.01 2.08
N ASP A 70 -12.82 -5.01 1.39
CA ASP A 70 -12.07 -6.20 0.95
C ASP A 70 -10.91 -5.84 0.03
N VAL A 71 -11.14 -4.93 -0.91
CA VAL A 71 -10.13 -4.49 -1.87
C VAL A 71 -9.03 -3.70 -1.16
N THR A 72 -9.40 -2.74 -0.30
CA THR A 72 -8.40 -1.94 0.44
C THR A 72 -7.62 -2.74 1.47
N LEU A 73 -8.26 -3.69 2.17
CA LEU A 73 -7.57 -4.60 3.09
C LEU A 73 -6.59 -5.49 2.32
N GLY A 74 -7.02 -6.05 1.19
CA GLY A 74 -6.20 -6.88 0.30
C GLY A 74 -5.00 -6.13 -0.27
N THR A 75 -5.19 -4.92 -0.79
CA THR A 75 -4.10 -4.13 -1.40
C THR A 75 -3.23 -3.42 -0.37
N ASN A 76 -3.82 -2.62 0.52
CA ASN A 76 -3.06 -1.72 1.39
C ASN A 76 -2.41 -2.46 2.55
N THR A 77 -3.10 -3.46 3.13
CA THR A 77 -2.62 -4.20 4.30
C THR A 77 -1.95 -5.51 3.91
N SER A 78 -2.69 -6.45 3.32
CA SER A 78 -2.14 -7.74 2.91
C SER A 78 -1.08 -7.56 1.82
N GLY A 79 -1.27 -6.64 0.88
CA GLY A 79 -0.26 -6.35 -0.14
C GLY A 79 1.03 -5.75 0.41
N ALA A 80 0.97 -4.94 1.47
CA ALA A 80 2.18 -4.48 2.16
C ALA A 80 2.93 -5.66 2.83
N LEU A 81 2.19 -6.62 3.40
CA LEU A 81 2.76 -7.84 3.95
C LEU A 81 3.34 -8.76 2.86
N HIS A 82 2.69 -8.88 1.70
CA HIS A 82 3.21 -9.63 0.56
C HIS A 82 4.50 -9.01 0.03
N VAL A 83 4.59 -7.68 -0.08
CA VAL A 83 5.82 -6.97 -0.44
C VAL A 83 6.92 -7.22 0.58
N LEU A 84 6.61 -7.18 1.88
CA LEU A 84 7.57 -7.53 2.92
C LEU A 84 8.07 -8.98 2.78
N ASN A 85 7.15 -9.93 2.63
CA ASN A 85 7.47 -11.35 2.51
C ASN A 85 8.28 -11.65 1.24
N PHE A 86 7.97 -10.99 0.13
CA PHE A 86 8.75 -11.06 -1.10
C PHE A 86 10.15 -10.47 -0.91
N SER A 87 10.25 -9.29 -0.29
CA SER A 87 11.54 -8.63 0.00
C SER A 87 12.44 -9.50 0.88
N LYS A 88 11.88 -10.23 1.84
CA LYS A 88 12.63 -11.19 2.67
C LYS A 88 13.23 -12.36 1.90
N LYS A 89 12.64 -12.71 0.76
CA LYS A 89 13.17 -13.76 -0.14
C LYS A 89 14.31 -13.24 -1.02
N CYS A 90 14.49 -11.93 -1.14
CA CYS A 90 15.54 -11.33 -1.95
C CYS A 90 16.92 -11.54 -1.31
N ALA A 91 17.85 -12.15 -2.04
CA ALA A 91 19.16 -12.57 -1.53
C ALA A 91 20.09 -11.41 -1.14
N LYS A 92 19.92 -10.24 -1.76
CA LYS A 92 20.77 -9.06 -1.58
C LYS A 92 20.06 -7.91 -0.87
N ILE A 93 18.85 -8.14 -0.35
CA ILE A 93 18.03 -7.06 0.19
C ILE A 93 18.74 -6.34 1.34
N LYS A 94 18.83 -5.01 1.24
CA LYS A 94 19.43 -4.15 2.26
C LYS A 94 18.39 -3.33 2.99
N LEU A 95 17.30 -2.96 2.31
CA LEU A 95 16.30 -2.06 2.86
C LEU A 95 14.95 -2.27 2.15
N LEU A 96 13.88 -2.24 2.95
CA LEU A 96 12.52 -2.03 2.47
C LEU A 96 12.04 -0.66 2.96
N VAL A 97 11.59 0.17 2.02
CA VAL A 97 10.90 1.43 2.33
C VAL A 97 9.41 1.24 2.05
N HIS A 98 8.58 1.54 3.03
CA HIS A 98 7.13 1.58 2.87
C HIS A 98 6.62 3.02 2.93
N VAL A 99 5.88 3.42 1.90
CA VAL A 99 5.20 4.72 1.91
C VAL A 99 3.82 4.56 2.53
N SER A 100 3.68 5.12 3.72
CA SER A 100 2.45 5.18 4.49
C SER A 100 1.79 6.56 4.34
N THR A 101 1.23 7.13 5.40
CA THR A 101 0.68 8.48 5.43
C THR A 101 0.74 9.06 6.84
N ALA A 102 0.89 10.38 6.98
CA ALA A 102 0.84 11.06 8.27
C ALA A 102 -0.51 10.81 8.99
N TYR A 103 -1.58 10.58 8.24
CA TYR A 103 -2.93 10.39 8.77
C TYR A 103 -3.18 9.03 9.45
N VAL A 104 -2.19 8.13 9.47
CA VAL A 104 -2.28 6.88 10.27
C VAL A 104 -2.35 7.17 11.78
N CYS A 105 -2.06 8.41 12.20
CA CYS A 105 -2.21 8.85 13.58
C CYS A 105 -3.66 8.90 14.07
N GLY A 106 -4.65 8.73 13.19
CA GLY A 106 -6.06 8.85 13.52
C GLY A 106 -6.42 10.27 13.98
N GLU A 107 -7.38 10.38 14.90
CA GLU A 107 -7.90 11.65 15.40
C GLU A 107 -7.19 12.15 16.67
N ALA A 108 -5.99 11.65 16.97
CA ALA A 108 -5.27 11.98 18.19
C ALA A 108 -4.84 13.47 18.22
N PRO A 109 -5.18 14.23 19.28
CA PRO A 109 -4.77 15.63 19.39
C PRO A 109 -3.31 15.78 19.86
N GLY A 110 -2.72 16.93 19.57
CA GLY A 110 -1.41 17.34 20.12
C GLY A 110 -0.20 16.92 19.27
N ILE A 111 0.97 16.94 19.90
CA ILE A 111 2.24 16.57 19.25
C ILE A 111 2.41 15.06 19.27
N LEU A 112 2.49 14.46 18.09
CA LEU A 112 2.63 13.02 17.92
C LEU A 112 4.05 12.68 17.48
N MET A 113 4.68 11.79 18.23
CA MET A 113 6.03 11.32 17.92
C MET A 113 5.99 10.25 16.82
N GLU A 114 7.04 10.17 16.00
CA GLU A 114 7.23 9.17 14.94
C GLU A 114 7.59 7.78 15.51
N LYS A 115 6.84 7.32 16.50
CA LYS A 115 6.98 5.98 17.05
C LYS A 115 6.30 4.98 16.10
N PRO A 116 6.82 3.73 16.04
CA PRO A 116 6.10 2.64 15.42
C PRO A 116 4.69 2.53 16.02
N LEU A 117 3.71 2.23 15.18
CA LEU A 117 2.35 1.99 15.64
C LEU A 117 2.32 0.67 16.40
N ASN A 118 2.32 0.75 17.73
CA ASN A 118 2.21 -0.41 18.60
C ASN A 118 0.73 -0.73 18.83
N LEU A 119 0.31 -1.94 18.45
CA LEU A 119 -1.07 -2.41 18.55
C LEU A 119 -1.43 -2.95 19.93
N GLY A 120 -2.74 -2.94 20.22
CA GLY A 120 -3.33 -3.27 21.51
C GLY A 120 -3.88 -2.06 22.27
N LYS A 121 -3.59 -0.83 21.81
CA LYS A 121 -4.26 0.40 22.26
C LYS A 121 -5.28 0.89 21.23
N ALA A 122 -6.29 0.06 20.95
CA ALA A 122 -7.63 0.64 20.88
C ALA A 122 -7.87 1.36 22.22
N ALA A 123 -8.69 2.40 22.28
CA ALA A 123 -8.99 3.13 23.52
C ALA A 123 -9.51 2.26 24.70
N ARG A 124 -9.59 0.93 24.57
CA ARG A 124 -10.07 -0.05 25.55
C ARG A 124 -9.35 -1.41 25.53
N GLY A 125 -8.02 -1.44 25.39
CA GLY A 125 -7.14 -2.57 25.77
C GLY A 125 -7.58 -3.98 25.34
N ARG A 126 -7.31 -4.39 24.09
CA ARG A 126 -7.30 -5.80 23.65
C ARG A 126 -6.33 -6.04 22.48
N SER A 127 -5.68 -7.22 22.54
CA SER A 127 -5.16 -8.09 21.47
C SER A 127 -3.97 -7.69 20.60
N ASN A 128 -3.23 -8.73 20.16
CA ASN A 128 -2.05 -8.71 19.29
C ASN A 128 -2.44 -8.28 17.85
N VAL A 129 -1.51 -7.63 17.14
CA VAL A 129 -1.60 -7.21 15.72
C VAL A 129 -2.14 -8.30 14.81
N VAL A 130 -1.58 -9.51 14.96
CA VAL A 130 -1.89 -10.64 14.10
C VAL A 130 -3.32 -11.10 14.34
N GLU A 131 -3.85 -10.98 15.56
CA GLU A 131 -5.24 -11.31 15.88
C GLU A 131 -6.22 -10.31 15.26
N VAL A 132 -5.90 -9.00 15.29
CA VAL A 132 -6.72 -7.97 14.63
C VAL A 132 -6.73 -8.19 13.13
N TRP A 133 -5.57 -8.34 12.50
CA TRP A 133 -5.48 -8.58 11.05
C TRP A 133 -6.18 -9.88 10.64
N ASN A 134 -5.96 -10.99 11.34
CA ASN A 134 -6.66 -12.25 11.07
C ASN A 134 -8.18 -12.09 11.22
N GLY A 135 -8.62 -11.44 12.30
CA GLY A 135 -10.03 -11.21 12.58
C GLY A 135 -10.70 -10.33 11.52
N GLU A 136 -10.03 -9.28 11.04
CA GLU A 136 -10.56 -8.43 9.97
C GLU A 136 -10.65 -9.19 8.63
N ASN A 137 -9.65 -10.01 8.28
CA ASN A 137 -9.71 -10.83 7.06
C ASN A 137 -10.86 -11.85 7.12
N GLU A 138 -11.02 -12.54 8.25
CA GLU A 138 -12.11 -13.49 8.44
C GLU A 138 -13.48 -12.78 8.38
N LEU A 139 -13.61 -11.64 9.04
CA LEU A 139 -14.82 -10.81 9.02
C LEU A 139 -15.17 -10.39 7.59
N VAL A 140 -14.19 -9.92 6.81
CA VAL A 140 -14.38 -9.51 5.42
C VAL A 140 -14.81 -10.69 4.54
N ALA A 141 -14.12 -11.83 4.66
CA ALA A 141 -14.44 -13.04 3.89
C ALA A 141 -15.86 -13.54 4.17
N ASN A 142 -16.22 -13.61 5.46
CA ASN A 142 -17.57 -14.01 5.88
C ASN A 142 -18.64 -13.03 5.39
N ARG A 143 -18.36 -11.72 5.43
CA ARG A 143 -19.29 -10.70 4.93
C ARG A 143 -19.51 -10.83 3.43
N LEU A 144 -18.44 -10.97 2.64
CA LEU A 144 -18.55 -11.17 1.19
C LEU A 144 -19.35 -12.42 0.84
N HIS A 145 -19.05 -13.55 1.50
CA HIS A 145 -19.80 -14.79 1.31
C HIS A 145 -21.30 -14.61 1.60
N GLN A 146 -21.64 -13.92 2.70
CA GLN A 146 -23.02 -13.60 3.04
C GLN A 146 -23.69 -12.73 1.97
N LEU A 147 -23.03 -11.65 1.52
CA LEU A 147 -23.59 -10.73 0.52
C LEU A 147 -23.82 -11.43 -0.83
N HIS A 148 -22.89 -12.29 -1.26
CA HIS A 148 -23.04 -13.07 -2.49
C HIS A 148 -24.18 -14.09 -2.39
N SER A 149 -24.41 -14.68 -1.21
CA SER A 149 -25.54 -15.62 -0.99
C SER A 149 -26.92 -14.95 -1.06
N GLN A 150 -26.98 -13.61 -0.97
CA GLN A 150 -28.22 -12.84 -0.98
C GLN A 150 -28.67 -12.40 -2.38
N ASN A 151 -27.98 -12.83 -3.45
CA ASN A 151 -28.25 -12.42 -4.84
C ASN A 151 -28.31 -10.89 -5.04
N LEU A 152 -27.51 -10.16 -4.28
CA LEU A 152 -27.37 -8.70 -4.40
C LEU A 152 -26.63 -8.34 -5.68
N THR A 153 -26.89 -7.14 -6.20
CA THR A 153 -26.12 -6.57 -7.31
C THR A 153 -24.71 -6.16 -6.89
N ASP A 154 -23.77 -6.08 -7.83
CA ASP A 154 -22.40 -5.62 -7.57
C ASP A 154 -22.33 -4.25 -6.92
N LYS A 155 -23.28 -3.36 -7.24
CA LYS A 155 -23.38 -2.03 -6.64
C LYS A 155 -23.80 -2.08 -5.16
N GLU A 156 -24.73 -2.98 -4.83
CA GLU A 156 -25.15 -3.20 -3.44
C GLU A 156 -24.04 -3.84 -2.61
N ILE A 157 -23.33 -4.83 -3.18
CA ILE A 157 -22.15 -5.44 -2.55
C ILE A 157 -21.07 -4.38 -2.32
N THR A 158 -20.78 -3.55 -3.34
CA THR A 158 -19.81 -2.46 -3.24
C THR A 158 -20.18 -1.50 -2.11
N SER A 159 -21.43 -1.04 -2.06
CA SER A 159 -21.90 -0.12 -1.02
C SER A 159 -21.84 -0.75 0.38
N ALA A 160 -22.21 -2.03 0.51
CA ALA A 160 -22.13 -2.76 1.76
C ALA A 160 -20.68 -2.91 2.26
N MET A 161 -19.74 -3.19 1.36
CA MET A 161 -18.32 -3.32 1.70
C MET A 161 -17.64 -1.98 2.00
N GLN A 162 -18.05 -0.90 1.34
CA GLN A 162 -17.63 0.46 1.68
C GLN A 162 -18.08 0.84 3.10
N ASN A 163 -19.37 0.63 3.40
CA ASN A 163 -19.94 0.91 4.71
C ASN A 163 -19.26 0.09 5.82
N LEU A 164 -18.99 -1.19 5.55
CA LEU A 164 -18.27 -2.04 6.49
C LEU A 164 -16.89 -1.44 6.81
N GLY A 165 -16.10 -1.09 5.80
CA GLY A 165 -14.77 -0.52 6.01
C GLY A 165 -14.78 0.75 6.85
N LEU A 166 -15.76 1.62 6.62
CA LEU A 166 -15.94 2.85 7.39
C LEU A 166 -16.33 2.55 8.84
N GLU A 167 -17.26 1.62 9.07
CA GLU A 167 -17.65 1.17 10.41
C GLU A 167 -16.45 0.60 11.17
N ARG A 168 -15.64 -0.24 10.53
CA ARG A 168 -14.43 -0.82 11.13
C ARG A 168 -13.40 0.26 11.45
N ALA A 169 -13.16 1.19 10.53
CA ALA A 169 -12.24 2.30 10.76
C ALA A 169 -12.64 3.11 12.01
N HIS A 170 -13.91 3.51 12.11
CA HIS A 170 -14.42 4.25 13.26
C HIS A 170 -14.38 3.43 14.55
N TYR A 171 -14.71 2.14 14.49
CA TYR A 171 -14.64 1.24 15.64
C TYR A 171 -13.23 1.21 16.26
N TYR A 172 -12.19 1.26 15.44
CA TYR A 172 -10.80 1.26 15.89
C TYR A 172 -10.20 2.66 16.09
N GLY A 173 -10.93 3.74 15.77
CA GLY A 173 -10.51 5.12 16.01
C GLY A 173 -9.82 5.81 14.82
N TRP A 174 -10.02 5.32 13.61
CA TRP A 174 -9.59 5.97 12.36
C TRP A 174 -10.77 6.65 11.66
N PRO A 175 -10.55 7.79 10.99
CA PRO A 175 -11.62 8.56 10.36
C PRO A 175 -12.14 7.94 9.06
N ASN A 176 -11.38 7.05 8.42
CA ASN A 176 -11.78 6.40 7.17
C ASN A 176 -10.98 5.11 6.91
N THR A 177 -11.49 4.28 5.99
CA THR A 177 -10.93 2.98 5.60
C THR A 177 -9.49 3.07 5.08
N TYR A 178 -9.14 4.13 4.34
CA TYR A 178 -7.78 4.32 3.83
C TYR A 178 -6.77 4.46 4.97
N THR A 179 -6.98 5.42 5.87
CA THR A 179 -6.07 5.65 7.01
C THR A 179 -5.98 4.44 7.92
N PHE A 180 -7.10 3.74 8.12
CA PHE A 180 -7.16 2.50 8.89
C PHE A 180 -6.33 1.38 8.26
N THR A 181 -6.51 1.11 6.97
CA THR A 181 -5.77 0.04 6.27
C THR A 181 -4.28 0.35 6.11
N LYS A 182 -3.90 1.63 5.99
CA LYS A 182 -2.49 2.07 6.04
C LYS A 182 -1.88 1.91 7.43
N ALA A 183 -2.63 2.21 8.49
CA ALA A 183 -2.17 1.97 9.85
C ALA A 183 -1.95 0.46 10.09
N MET A 184 -2.92 -0.38 9.71
CA MET A 184 -2.77 -1.83 9.77
C MET A 184 -1.58 -2.35 8.95
N ALA A 185 -1.28 -1.74 7.80
CA ALA A 185 -0.10 -2.09 7.00
C ALA A 185 1.22 -1.86 7.77
N GLU A 186 1.40 -0.67 8.36
CA GLU A 186 2.60 -0.38 9.16
C GLU A 186 2.77 -1.38 10.30
N MET A 187 1.66 -1.64 10.97
CA MET A 187 1.57 -2.55 12.10
C MET A 187 1.99 -3.98 11.75
N VAL A 188 1.38 -4.59 10.72
CA VAL A 188 1.74 -5.96 10.30
C VAL A 188 3.17 -6.04 9.79
N MET A 189 3.66 -4.99 9.13
CA MET A 189 5.05 -4.93 8.66
C MET A 189 6.05 -4.84 9.80
N VAL A 190 5.81 -3.97 10.80
CA VAL A 190 6.70 -3.82 11.97
C VAL A 190 6.76 -5.11 12.77
N GLU A 191 5.63 -5.78 12.96
CA GLU A 191 5.58 -7.08 13.65
C GLU A 191 6.31 -8.16 12.85
N SER A 192 6.07 -8.21 11.52
CA SER A 192 6.52 -9.32 10.69
C SER A 192 7.92 -9.12 10.11
N LYS A 193 8.57 -7.95 10.22
CA LYS A 193 9.81 -7.67 9.48
C LYS A 193 11.01 -8.55 9.86
N GLY A 194 11.04 -9.09 11.08
CA GLY A 194 12.24 -9.76 11.61
C GLY A 194 13.47 -8.84 11.52
N ASP A 195 14.56 -9.34 10.96
CA ASP A 195 15.82 -8.61 10.82
C ASP A 195 15.89 -7.68 9.60
N LEU A 196 14.90 -7.72 8.70
CA LEU A 196 14.90 -6.85 7.52
C LEU A 196 14.82 -5.38 7.95
N PRO A 197 15.75 -4.51 7.52
CA PRO A 197 15.63 -3.07 7.74
C PRO A 197 14.38 -2.52 7.04
N LEU A 198 13.54 -1.84 7.81
CA LEU A 198 12.28 -1.26 7.37
C LEU A 198 12.27 0.23 7.69
N VAL A 199 12.05 1.07 6.67
CA VAL A 199 11.78 2.51 6.82
C VAL A 199 10.33 2.76 6.45
N ILE A 200 9.60 3.44 7.32
CA ILE A 200 8.23 3.88 7.06
C ILE A 200 8.25 5.39 6.84
N ILE A 201 7.81 5.84 5.67
CA ILE A 201 7.68 7.26 5.34
C ILE A 201 6.21 7.63 5.44
N ARG A 202 5.86 8.65 6.22
CA ARG A 202 4.47 9.10 6.44
C ARG A 202 4.22 10.46 5.78
N PRO A 203 4.08 10.54 4.45
CA PRO A 203 3.78 11.80 3.77
C PRO A 203 2.39 12.34 4.16
N THR A 204 2.24 13.67 4.10
CA THR A 204 0.95 14.37 4.17
C THR A 204 0.30 14.43 2.78
N MET A 205 -0.51 15.45 2.53
CA MET A 205 -0.96 15.79 1.18
C MET A 205 0.24 16.01 0.26
N VAL A 206 0.29 15.25 -0.84
CA VAL A 206 1.23 15.46 -1.94
C VAL A 206 0.54 16.37 -2.95
N THR A 207 1.20 17.45 -3.32
CA THR A 207 0.67 18.46 -4.25
C THR A 207 1.63 18.67 -5.42
N SER A 208 1.32 19.62 -6.28
CA SER A 208 2.10 19.91 -7.46
C SER A 208 3.52 20.36 -7.12
N THR A 209 4.43 20.14 -8.06
CA THR A 209 5.82 20.53 -7.91
C THR A 209 5.99 22.04 -7.99
N LEU A 210 6.75 22.62 -7.07
CA LEU A 210 7.03 24.06 -7.09
C LEU A 210 8.02 24.43 -8.21
N LYS A 211 9.01 23.58 -8.48
CA LYS A 211 10.10 23.87 -9.43
C LYS A 211 10.50 22.66 -10.28
N ASP A 212 10.88 21.56 -9.65
CA ASP A 212 11.38 20.36 -10.35
C ASP A 212 10.32 19.25 -10.38
N PRO A 213 10.08 18.55 -11.51
CA PRO A 213 10.78 18.70 -12.79
C PRO A 213 10.33 19.94 -13.59
N PHE A 214 9.13 20.45 -13.33
CA PHE A 214 8.67 21.77 -13.78
C PHE A 214 7.54 22.26 -12.86
N PRO A 215 7.31 23.58 -12.73
CA PRO A 215 6.27 24.11 -11.86
C PRO A 215 4.87 23.62 -12.25
N GLY A 216 4.05 23.28 -11.25
CA GLY A 216 2.64 22.96 -11.42
C GLY A 216 2.36 21.52 -11.88
N TRP A 217 3.36 20.66 -12.04
CA TRP A 217 3.11 19.27 -12.43
C TRP A 217 2.37 18.52 -11.32
N LEU A 218 1.22 17.96 -11.69
CA LEU A 218 0.44 17.01 -10.91
C LEU A 218 -0.22 16.05 -11.90
N GLU A 219 -0.03 14.74 -11.75
CA GLU A 219 -0.70 13.77 -12.61
C GLU A 219 -2.06 13.36 -12.03
N GLY A 220 -3.12 13.98 -12.56
CA GLY A 220 -4.49 13.75 -12.13
C GLY A 220 -4.82 14.51 -10.84
N VAL A 221 -5.99 15.14 -10.81
CA VAL A 221 -6.63 15.58 -9.57
C VAL A 221 -7.54 14.41 -9.19
N ARG A 222 -7.19 13.65 -8.16
CA ARG A 222 -8.11 12.69 -7.55
C ARG A 222 -8.73 13.31 -6.31
#